data_AF-A0A1G9YZJ1-F1
#
_entry.id   AF-A0A1G9YZJ1-F1
#
_cell.length_a   1.000
_cell.length_b   1.000
_cell.length_c   1.000
_cell.angle_alpha   90.00
_cell.angle_beta   90.00
_cell.angle_gamma   90.00
#
_symmetry.space_group_name_H-M   'P 1'
#
loop_
_entity.id
_entity.type
_entity.pdbx_description
1 polymer ?
#
loop_
_entity_poly.entity_id
_entity_poly.type
_entity_poly.pdbx_seq_one_letter_code
_entity_poly.pdbx_strand_id
1 'polypeptide(L)'
;MKRCIPFIMAFLLIIVPNNPRAEMEGYDIVARSSKEDITLYAKQMNDLYYDFKLDFKGEVYSRPFWINVANNITYAPQIYYEDINKDKKQELIIILNQGYGTGVLQQKVYVYRYTNGLIDVLVDDPMAIIYKNVKTKLTTDKAEIKIGDNVYKVDITPLKIKPTNLFEDISFGGVIKYEVKDHQLIATISGQISPAGFVGQLVIVYEYRDKMYQAETIEFQPSPEL
;
A
#
# COMPACT_ATOMS: atom_id res chain seq x y z
N MET A 1 23.08 44.70 -62.05
CA MET A 1 22.52 43.33 -62.20
C MET A 1 23.09 42.49 -61.07
N LYS A 2 22.33 42.21 -60.00
CA LYS A 2 21.62 40.92 -59.72
C LYS A 2 22.56 39.73 -59.95
N ARG A 3 22.91 38.90 -58.96
CA ARG A 3 21.98 38.04 -58.18
C ARG A 3 22.58 37.65 -56.82
N CYS A 4 21.81 37.83 -55.75
CA CYS A 4 21.98 37.12 -54.48
C CYS A 4 21.35 35.73 -54.58
N ILE A 5 22.04 34.70 -54.13
CA ILE A 5 21.49 33.34 -53.95
C ILE A 5 21.16 33.19 -52.47
N PRO A 6 19.90 32.90 -52.07
CA PRO A 6 19.58 32.62 -50.68
C PRO A 6 19.90 31.15 -50.39
N PHE A 7 20.75 30.89 -49.41
CA PHE A 7 20.89 29.57 -48.80
C PHE A 7 19.71 29.38 -47.83
N ILE A 8 18.80 28.47 -48.19
CA ILE A 8 17.67 28.07 -47.36
C ILE A 8 18.21 27.20 -46.22
N MET A 9 18.15 27.73 -45.00
CA MET A 9 18.47 27.01 -43.78
C MET A 9 17.28 26.09 -43.45
N ALA A 10 17.42 24.80 -43.76
CA ALA A 10 16.43 23.80 -43.42
C ALA A 10 16.43 23.56 -41.91
N PHE A 11 15.40 24.06 -41.22
CA PHE A 11 15.10 23.65 -39.85
C PHE A 11 14.59 22.20 -39.90
N LEU A 12 15.44 21.24 -39.52
CA LEU A 12 15.02 19.91 -39.12
C LEU A 12 14.22 20.04 -37.82
N LEU A 13 12.89 20.15 -37.95
CA LEU A 13 11.97 19.90 -36.85
C LEU A 13 12.13 18.44 -36.46
N ILE A 14 12.92 18.19 -35.41
CA ILE A 14 12.86 16.93 -34.68
C ILE A 14 11.50 16.96 -33.99
N ILE A 15 10.51 16.36 -34.65
CA ILE A 15 9.27 15.98 -33.99
C ILE A 15 9.71 14.95 -32.96
N VAL A 16 9.87 15.39 -31.71
CA VAL A 16 9.91 14.46 -30.58
C VAL A 16 8.58 13.73 -30.68
N PRO A 17 8.54 12.40 -30.87
CA PRO A 17 7.29 11.69 -30.75
C PRO A 17 6.84 11.91 -29.31
N ASN A 18 5.85 12.77 -29.11
CA ASN A 18 4.87 12.51 -28.07
C ASN A 18 4.44 11.09 -28.38
N ASN A 19 4.88 10.13 -27.58
CA ASN A 19 4.42 8.78 -27.68
C ASN A 19 3.13 8.77 -26.88
N PRO A 20 1.93 8.96 -27.48
CA PRO A 20 0.72 8.53 -26.81
C PRO A 20 0.87 7.00 -26.73
N ARG A 21 1.50 6.52 -25.66
CA ARG A 21 1.54 5.09 -25.36
C ARG A 21 0.07 4.69 -25.37
N ALA A 22 -0.31 3.86 -26.35
CA ALA A 22 -1.70 3.64 -26.71
C ALA A 22 -2.52 3.36 -25.45
N GLU A 23 -3.62 4.09 -25.26
CA GLU A 23 -4.62 3.69 -24.29
C GLU A 23 -4.95 2.22 -24.57
N MET A 24 -4.74 1.35 -23.58
CA MET A 24 -4.99 -0.07 -23.79
C MET A 24 -6.50 -0.25 -23.88
N GLU A 25 -6.99 -0.63 -25.06
CA GLU A 25 -8.41 -0.77 -25.33
C GLU A 25 -9.09 -1.65 -24.26
N GLY A 26 -10.14 -1.09 -23.64
CA GLY A 26 -10.90 -1.75 -22.58
C GLY A 26 -10.28 -1.68 -21.18
N TYR A 27 -9.26 -0.85 -20.94
CA TYR A 27 -8.70 -0.61 -19.62
C TYR A 27 -8.69 0.88 -19.27
N ASP A 28 -8.99 1.19 -18.01
CA ASP A 28 -8.90 2.52 -17.44
C ASP A 28 -7.52 2.73 -16.81
N ILE A 29 -7.01 3.96 -16.86
CA ILE A 29 -5.87 4.37 -16.04
C ILE A 29 -6.38 4.60 -14.61
N VAL A 30 -5.91 3.77 -13.67
CA VAL A 30 -6.37 3.79 -12.28
C VAL A 30 -5.36 4.42 -11.33
N ALA A 31 -4.08 4.50 -11.72
CA ALA A 31 -3.05 5.28 -11.03
C ALA A 31 -1.88 5.59 -11.96
N ARG A 32 -1.19 6.70 -11.71
CA ARG A 32 0.00 7.11 -12.48
C ARG A 32 1.02 7.81 -11.59
N SER A 33 2.28 7.42 -11.73
CA SER A 33 3.43 8.19 -11.24
C SER A 33 4.13 8.86 -12.43
N SER A 34 3.83 10.14 -12.66
CA SER A 34 4.39 10.89 -13.79
C SER A 34 5.90 11.07 -13.68
N LYS A 35 6.43 11.19 -12.46
CA LYS A 35 7.87 11.35 -12.21
C LYS A 35 8.66 10.12 -12.64
N GLU A 36 8.09 8.94 -12.44
CA GLU A 36 8.79 7.65 -12.61
C GLU A 36 8.34 6.90 -13.88
N ASP A 37 7.47 7.51 -14.70
CA ASP A 37 6.81 6.94 -15.88
C ASP A 37 6.18 5.55 -15.61
N ILE A 38 5.36 5.48 -14.56
CA ILE A 38 4.67 4.25 -14.14
C ILE A 38 3.17 4.47 -14.29
N THR A 39 2.49 3.56 -14.99
CA THR A 39 1.03 3.61 -15.15
C THR A 39 0.41 2.27 -14.76
N LEU A 40 -0.62 2.33 -13.91
CA LEU A 40 -1.48 1.20 -13.61
C LEU A 40 -2.77 1.33 -14.40
N TYR A 41 -3.10 0.25 -15.09
CA TYR A 41 -4.34 0.08 -15.82
C TYR A 41 -5.15 -1.04 -15.18
N ALA A 42 -6.48 -0.95 -15.25
CA ALA A 42 -7.36 -2.04 -14.83
C ALA A 42 -8.67 -2.01 -15.61
N LYS A 43 -9.38 -3.14 -15.61
CA LYS A 43 -10.79 -3.17 -16.00
C LYS A 43 -11.66 -2.84 -14.82
N GLN A 44 -12.82 -2.25 -15.07
CA GLN A 44 -13.82 -1.99 -14.05
C GLN A 44 -15.00 -2.94 -14.18
N MET A 45 -15.48 -3.47 -13.05
CA MET A 45 -16.75 -4.17 -12.94
C MET A 45 -17.42 -3.72 -11.64
N ASN A 46 -18.53 -2.99 -11.77
CA ASN A 46 -19.20 -2.32 -10.65
C ASN A 46 -18.22 -1.43 -9.86
N ASP A 47 -18.12 -1.64 -8.55
CA ASP A 47 -17.26 -0.88 -7.64
C ASP A 47 -15.88 -1.53 -7.44
N LEU A 48 -15.43 -2.36 -8.38
CA LEU A 48 -14.13 -3.02 -8.33
C LEU A 48 -13.34 -2.82 -9.63
N TYR A 49 -12.06 -2.49 -9.47
CA TYR A 49 -11.04 -2.66 -10.49
C TYR A 49 -10.45 -4.07 -10.39
N TYR A 50 -10.21 -4.70 -11.53
CA TYR A 50 -9.65 -6.05 -11.66
C TYR A 50 -8.84 -6.18 -12.96
N ASP A 51 -8.20 -7.33 -13.17
CA ASP A 51 -7.35 -7.59 -14.36
C ASP A 51 -6.34 -6.48 -14.60
N PHE A 52 -5.45 -6.22 -13.64
CA PHE A 52 -4.54 -5.08 -13.72
C PHE A 52 -3.45 -5.31 -14.78
N LYS A 53 -2.98 -4.22 -15.40
CA LYS A 53 -1.69 -4.16 -16.10
C LYS A 53 -0.85 -3.05 -15.51
N LEU A 54 0.43 -3.35 -15.33
CA LEU A 54 1.45 -2.41 -14.89
C LEU A 54 2.36 -2.10 -16.07
N ASP A 55 2.32 -0.87 -16.55
CA ASP A 55 3.28 -0.34 -17.51
C ASP A 55 4.45 0.28 -16.76
N PHE A 56 5.61 -0.31 -16.94
CA PHE A 56 6.82 0.05 -16.22
C PHE A 56 8.07 -0.26 -17.04
N LYS A 57 8.97 0.72 -17.17
CA LYS A 57 10.25 0.61 -17.90
C LYS A 57 10.12 0.12 -19.34
N GLY A 58 9.02 0.47 -20.02
CA GLY A 58 8.78 0.10 -21.42
C GLY A 58 8.16 -1.27 -21.63
N GLU A 59 7.81 -1.97 -20.55
CA GLU A 59 7.18 -3.28 -20.56
C GLU A 59 5.84 -3.24 -19.85
N VAL A 60 4.92 -4.12 -20.27
CA VAL A 60 3.60 -4.26 -19.67
C VAL A 60 3.50 -5.60 -18.94
N TYR A 61 3.24 -5.54 -17.65
CA TYR A 61 3.16 -6.68 -16.75
C TYR A 61 1.72 -6.97 -16.36
N SER A 62 1.23 -8.19 -16.63
CA SER A 62 -0.14 -8.58 -16.29
C SER A 62 -0.26 -8.97 -14.81
N ARG A 63 -1.34 -8.52 -14.15
CA ARG A 63 -1.71 -8.82 -12.76
C ARG A 63 -3.20 -9.18 -12.68
N PRO A 64 -3.60 -10.35 -13.21
CA PRO A 64 -5.00 -10.69 -13.41
C PRO A 64 -5.78 -10.88 -12.08
N PHE A 65 -5.07 -11.19 -11.00
CA PHE A 65 -5.65 -11.45 -9.68
C PHE A 65 -5.62 -10.25 -8.72
N TRP A 66 -5.16 -9.08 -9.22
CA TRP A 66 -5.23 -7.85 -8.45
C TRP A 66 -6.65 -7.31 -8.43
N ILE A 67 -7.05 -6.79 -7.28
CA ILE A 67 -8.35 -6.20 -7.04
C ILE A 67 -8.13 -4.90 -6.25
N ASN A 68 -8.86 -3.86 -6.64
CA ASN A 68 -8.95 -2.62 -5.89
C ASN A 68 -10.40 -2.13 -5.90
N VAL A 69 -10.84 -1.42 -4.87
CA VAL A 69 -12.12 -0.70 -4.91
C VAL A 69 -12.08 0.39 -5.99
N ALA A 70 -13.16 0.56 -6.74
CA ALA A 70 -13.26 1.57 -7.78
C ALA A 70 -14.02 2.81 -7.27
N ASN A 71 -14.12 3.83 -8.12
CA ASN A 71 -14.98 5.01 -7.93
C ASN A 71 -14.70 5.87 -6.67
N ASN A 72 -13.55 5.69 -6.02
CA ASN A 72 -13.17 6.49 -4.86
C ASN A 72 -11.67 6.84 -4.88
N ILE A 73 -11.36 8.12 -5.12
CA ILE A 73 -9.98 8.60 -5.25
C ILE A 73 -9.16 8.43 -3.97
N THR A 74 -9.79 8.50 -2.79
CA THR A 74 -9.12 8.28 -1.50
C THR A 74 -8.56 6.86 -1.38
N TYR A 75 -9.15 5.92 -2.12
CA TYR A 75 -8.80 4.50 -2.10
C TYR A 75 -8.23 4.02 -3.44
N ALA A 76 -7.78 4.93 -4.29
CA ALA A 76 -7.08 4.60 -5.51
C ALA A 76 -5.77 3.84 -5.21
N PRO A 77 -5.29 2.99 -6.16
CA PRO A 77 -3.99 2.37 -6.05
C PRO A 77 -2.88 3.38 -5.81
N GLN A 78 -1.92 3.02 -4.95
CA GLN A 78 -0.76 3.86 -4.67
C GLN A 78 0.49 3.26 -5.30
N ILE A 79 1.37 4.11 -5.82
CA ILE A 79 2.61 3.73 -6.49
C ILE A 79 3.77 4.45 -5.81
N TYR A 80 4.75 3.69 -5.33
CA TYR A 80 6.02 4.21 -4.83
C TYR A 80 7.17 3.58 -5.61
N TYR A 81 8.23 4.34 -5.85
CA TYR A 81 9.44 3.84 -6.50
C TYR A 81 10.67 4.42 -5.80
N GLU A 82 11.10 3.75 -4.74
CA GLU A 82 12.05 4.27 -3.76
C GLU A 82 12.96 3.15 -3.26
N ASP A 83 14.19 3.50 -2.87
CA ASP A 83 15.10 2.56 -2.20
C ASP A 83 14.65 2.41 -0.75
N ILE A 84 13.98 1.29 -0.43
CA ILE A 84 13.46 1.01 0.92
C ILE A 84 14.32 -0.02 1.68
N ASN A 85 15.34 -0.59 1.02
CA ASN A 85 16.25 -1.57 1.59
C ASN A 85 17.68 -1.03 1.82
N LYS A 86 17.95 0.20 1.38
CA LYS A 86 19.22 0.96 1.48
C LYS A 86 20.37 0.35 0.65
N ASP A 87 20.06 -0.37 -0.43
CA ASP A 87 21.05 -0.96 -1.35
C ASP A 87 21.39 -0.07 -2.55
N LYS A 88 20.84 1.16 -2.60
CA LYS A 88 20.94 2.15 -3.67
C LYS A 88 20.18 1.80 -4.95
N LYS A 89 19.30 0.80 -4.89
CA LYS A 89 18.37 0.47 -5.97
C LYS A 89 16.94 0.67 -5.46
N GLN A 90 16.09 1.15 -6.35
CA GLN A 90 14.70 1.41 -6.01
C GLN A 90 13.88 0.13 -6.12
N GLU A 91 12.96 -0.05 -5.19
CA GLU A 91 11.86 -0.99 -5.29
C GLU A 91 10.61 -0.31 -5.84
N LEU A 92 9.84 -1.02 -6.66
CA LEU A 92 8.49 -0.62 -7.01
C LEU A 92 7.52 -1.22 -5.99
N ILE A 93 6.76 -0.36 -5.31
CA ILE A 93 5.75 -0.75 -4.33
C ILE A 93 4.39 -0.31 -4.84
N ILE A 94 3.47 -1.26 -4.93
CA ILE A 94 2.06 -1.03 -5.24
C ILE A 94 1.22 -1.38 -4.02
N ILE A 95 0.39 -0.45 -3.56
CA ILE A 95 -0.58 -0.69 -2.49
C ILE A 95 -1.97 -0.61 -3.11
N LEU A 96 -2.74 -1.69 -2.96
CA LEU A 96 -4.14 -1.79 -3.39
C LEU A 96 -5.07 -1.79 -2.19
N ASN A 97 -6.18 -1.11 -2.29
CA ASN A 97 -7.27 -1.14 -1.32
C ASN A 97 -8.36 -2.11 -1.79
N GLN A 98 -8.55 -3.21 -1.06
CA GLN A 98 -9.48 -4.28 -1.38
C GLN A 98 -10.85 -4.12 -0.69
N GLY A 99 -10.98 -3.18 0.24
CA GLY A 99 -12.22 -2.94 0.97
C GLY A 99 -12.08 -1.82 2.00
N TYR A 100 -13.15 -1.06 2.17
CA TYR A 100 -13.21 0.02 3.16
C TYR A 100 -14.62 0.15 3.75
N GLY A 101 -14.74 0.81 4.90
CA GLY A 101 -16.00 1.09 5.56
C GLY A 101 -15.79 1.44 7.04
N THR A 102 -16.88 1.49 7.80
CA THR A 102 -16.79 1.70 9.25
C THR A 102 -16.02 0.54 9.89
N GLY A 103 -14.85 0.85 10.45
CA GLY A 103 -13.94 -0.13 11.04
C GLY A 103 -13.32 -1.12 10.06
N VAL A 104 -13.38 -0.81 8.76
CA VAL A 104 -12.77 -1.64 7.72
C VAL A 104 -11.87 -0.80 6.83
N LEU A 105 -10.63 -1.25 6.67
CA LEU A 105 -9.71 -0.81 5.62
C LEU A 105 -8.79 -1.99 5.33
N GLN A 106 -8.84 -2.54 4.13
CA GLN A 106 -8.08 -3.72 3.74
C GLN A 106 -7.10 -3.37 2.65
N GLN A 107 -5.87 -3.05 3.00
CA GLN A 107 -4.83 -2.83 2.02
C GLN A 107 -3.99 -4.09 1.80
N LYS A 108 -3.51 -4.26 0.57
CA LYS A 108 -2.55 -5.28 0.18
C LYS A 108 -1.38 -4.62 -0.53
N VAL A 109 -0.16 -4.99 -0.12
CA VAL A 109 1.09 -4.48 -0.70
C VAL A 109 1.71 -5.51 -1.63
N TYR A 110 2.32 -5.02 -2.71
CA TYR A 110 3.17 -5.79 -3.61
C TYR A 110 4.48 -5.03 -3.79
N VAL A 111 5.61 -5.71 -3.61
CA VAL A 111 6.94 -5.13 -3.77
C VAL A 111 7.68 -5.84 -4.89
N TYR A 112 8.39 -5.07 -5.70
CA TYR A 112 9.15 -5.59 -6.81
C TYR A 112 10.53 -4.97 -6.88
N ARG A 113 11.47 -5.75 -7.40
CA ARG A 113 12.75 -5.25 -7.91
C ARG A 113 12.76 -5.26 -9.42
N TYR A 114 13.58 -4.38 -9.99
CA TYR A 114 13.82 -4.34 -11.43
C TYR A 114 15.30 -4.58 -11.72
N THR A 115 15.61 -5.65 -12.44
CA THR A 115 16.99 -5.95 -12.86
C THR A 115 17.02 -6.22 -14.36
N ASN A 116 16.49 -7.37 -14.78
CA ASN A 116 16.26 -7.74 -16.18
C ASN A 116 14.77 -8.08 -16.36
N GLY A 117 13.93 -7.14 -15.94
CA GLY A 117 12.49 -7.33 -15.78
C GLY A 117 12.05 -7.23 -14.31
N LEU A 118 10.74 -7.22 -14.12
CA LEU A 118 10.08 -7.09 -12.83
C LEU A 118 10.08 -8.43 -12.06
N ILE A 119 10.64 -8.42 -10.86
CA ILE A 119 10.77 -9.60 -9.99
C ILE A 119 9.99 -9.34 -8.70
N ASP A 120 9.02 -10.21 -8.40
CA ASP A 120 8.27 -10.20 -7.16
C ASP A 120 9.19 -10.38 -5.94
N VAL A 121 8.97 -9.56 -4.94
CA VAL A 121 9.59 -9.68 -3.61
C VAL A 121 8.49 -9.94 -2.60
N LEU A 122 8.61 -11.05 -1.87
CA LEU A 122 7.63 -11.39 -0.84
C LEU A 122 7.68 -10.39 0.32
N VAL A 123 6.52 -10.15 0.90
CA VAL A 123 6.34 -9.37 2.14
C VAL A 123 5.61 -10.28 3.11
N ASP A 124 6.13 -10.44 4.32
CA ASP A 124 5.46 -11.21 5.37
C ASP A 124 4.07 -10.64 5.65
N ASP A 125 3.10 -11.54 5.73
CA ASP A 125 1.74 -11.17 6.06
C ASP A 125 1.66 -10.59 7.49
N PRO A 126 1.11 -9.38 7.68
CA PRO A 126 1.09 -8.73 8.98
C PRO A 126 0.24 -9.51 10.00
N MET A 127 -0.81 -10.21 9.56
CA MET A 127 -1.63 -11.02 10.47
C MET A 127 -0.88 -12.24 10.96
N ALA A 128 -0.11 -12.91 10.10
CA ALA A 128 0.79 -13.99 10.50
C ALA A 128 1.86 -13.52 11.51
N ILE A 129 2.42 -12.32 11.29
CA ILE A 129 3.34 -11.67 12.24
C ILE A 129 2.65 -11.44 13.59
N ILE A 130 1.43 -10.89 13.59
CA ILE A 130 0.65 -10.62 14.80
C ILE A 130 0.34 -11.92 15.56
N TYR A 131 -0.21 -12.93 14.90
CA TYR A 131 -0.57 -14.19 15.55
C TYR A 131 0.62 -14.92 16.19
N LYS A 132 1.82 -14.75 15.63
CA LYS A 132 3.03 -15.35 16.17
C LYS A 132 3.59 -14.59 17.37
N ASN A 133 3.47 -13.27 17.40
CA ASN A 133 4.24 -12.41 18.31
C ASN A 133 3.40 -11.67 19.35
N VAL A 134 2.08 -11.55 19.15
CA VAL A 134 1.19 -10.74 19.98
C VAL A 134 0.23 -11.62 20.77
N LYS A 135 0.07 -11.32 22.06
CA LYS A 135 -0.93 -11.94 22.93
C LYS A 135 -1.83 -10.86 23.50
N THR A 136 -3.12 -11.14 23.58
CA THR A 136 -4.13 -10.17 24.00
C THR A 136 -4.98 -10.68 25.15
N LYS A 137 -5.57 -9.73 25.86
CA LYS A 137 -6.64 -9.97 26.81
C LYS A 137 -7.53 -8.74 26.86
N LEU A 138 -8.83 -8.95 26.76
CA LEU A 138 -9.83 -7.90 26.89
C LEU A 138 -10.74 -8.16 28.10
N THR A 139 -11.01 -7.12 28.87
CA THR A 139 -12.03 -7.09 29.93
C THR A 139 -12.95 -5.89 29.70
N THR A 140 -13.99 -5.73 30.53
CA THR A 140 -14.95 -4.63 30.40
C THR A 140 -14.36 -3.25 30.63
N ASP A 141 -13.23 -3.17 31.32
CA ASP A 141 -12.55 -1.95 31.74
C ASP A 141 -11.17 -1.79 31.10
N LYS A 142 -10.58 -2.86 30.55
CA LYS A 142 -9.18 -2.85 30.16
C LYS A 142 -8.86 -3.71 28.95
N ALA A 143 -7.94 -3.23 28.13
CA ALA A 143 -7.26 -4.01 27.11
C ALA A 143 -5.79 -4.22 27.51
N GLU A 144 -5.31 -5.45 27.39
CA GLU A 144 -3.89 -5.80 27.57
C GLU A 144 -3.34 -6.39 26.27
N ILE A 145 -2.21 -5.84 25.81
CA ILE A 145 -1.48 -6.30 24.63
C ILE A 145 -0.07 -6.65 25.09
N LYS A 146 0.40 -7.85 24.78
CA LYS A 146 1.76 -8.31 25.07
C LYS A 146 2.52 -8.59 23.77
N ILE A 147 3.69 -7.99 23.62
CA ILE A 147 4.59 -8.15 22.47
C ILE A 147 5.98 -8.46 23.02
N GLY A 148 6.46 -9.68 22.83
CA GLY A 148 7.68 -10.15 23.51
C GLY A 148 7.53 -10.01 25.04
N ASP A 149 8.41 -9.24 25.67
CA ASP A 149 8.37 -8.94 27.11
C ASP A 149 7.59 -7.67 27.46
N ASN A 150 7.26 -6.85 26.47
CA ASN A 150 6.50 -5.61 26.67
C ASN A 150 5.03 -5.91 26.90
N VAL A 151 4.43 -5.26 27.91
CA VAL A 151 3.00 -5.37 28.23
C VAL A 151 2.39 -3.98 28.26
N TYR A 152 1.45 -3.74 27.35
CA TYR A 152 0.68 -2.52 27.22
C TYR A 152 -0.68 -2.73 27.87
N LYS A 153 -1.12 -1.74 28.65
CA LYS A 153 -2.36 -1.77 29.42
C LYS A 153 -3.11 -0.49 29.12
N VAL A 154 -4.32 -0.62 28.59
CA VAL A 154 -5.13 0.51 28.14
C VAL A 154 -6.47 0.48 28.89
N ASP A 155 -6.82 1.58 29.53
CA ASP A 155 -8.15 1.77 30.12
C ASP A 155 -9.15 2.07 29.00
N ILE A 156 -10.20 1.27 28.88
CA ILE A 156 -11.23 1.42 27.83
C ILE A 156 -12.54 2.01 28.36
N THR A 157 -12.61 2.32 29.66
CA THR A 157 -13.79 2.93 30.27
C THR A 157 -14.20 4.29 29.66
N PRO A 158 -13.27 5.15 29.18
CA PRO A 158 -13.64 6.41 28.53
C PRO A 158 -14.48 6.22 27.26
N LEU A 159 -14.35 5.08 26.58
CA LEU A 159 -15.07 4.77 25.33
C LEU A 159 -16.56 4.44 25.57
N LYS A 160 -16.97 4.17 26.82
CA LYS A 160 -18.37 3.87 27.21
C LYS A 160 -19.04 2.82 26.31
N ILE A 161 -18.28 1.79 25.93
CA ILE A 161 -18.77 0.70 25.08
C ILE A 161 -19.81 -0.11 25.86
N LYS A 162 -20.98 -0.34 25.26
CA LYS A 162 -21.99 -1.23 25.84
C LYS A 162 -21.41 -2.65 25.92
N PRO A 163 -21.58 -3.39 27.04
CA PRO A 163 -21.06 -4.76 27.15
C PRO A 163 -21.47 -5.69 26.00
N THR A 164 -22.67 -5.52 25.44
CA THR A 164 -23.16 -6.30 24.28
C THR A 164 -22.43 -6.02 22.97
N ASN A 165 -21.71 -4.90 22.89
CA ASN A 165 -20.97 -4.47 21.71
C ASN A 165 -19.45 -4.68 21.89
N LEU A 166 -19.01 -4.99 23.11
CA LEU A 166 -17.62 -5.33 23.40
C LEU A 166 -17.33 -6.72 22.85
N PHE A 167 -16.22 -6.85 22.12
CA PHE A 167 -15.77 -8.13 21.60
C PHE A 167 -15.24 -9.03 22.72
N GLU A 168 -15.10 -10.32 22.43
CA GLU A 168 -14.56 -11.30 23.38
C GLU A 168 -13.06 -11.08 23.63
N ASP A 169 -12.33 -10.63 22.62
CA ASP A 169 -10.93 -10.22 22.70
C ASP A 169 -10.66 -9.05 21.73
N ILE A 170 -9.46 -8.50 21.78
CA ILE A 170 -8.97 -7.51 20.82
C ILE A 170 -8.85 -8.18 19.46
N SER A 171 -9.64 -7.70 18.50
CA SER A 171 -9.64 -8.18 17.12
C SER A 171 -8.69 -7.36 16.27
N PHE A 172 -7.85 -8.04 15.49
CA PHE A 172 -6.98 -7.43 14.50
C PHE A 172 -7.44 -7.80 13.09
N GLY A 173 -7.05 -7.00 12.11
CA GLY A 173 -7.30 -7.30 10.71
C GLY A 173 -8.57 -6.68 10.13
N GLY A 174 -9.37 -5.93 10.90
CA GLY A 174 -10.42 -5.07 10.33
C GLY A 174 -9.84 -3.87 9.57
N VAL A 175 -8.79 -3.27 10.14
CA VAL A 175 -8.04 -2.18 9.52
C VAL A 175 -6.58 -2.62 9.39
N ILE A 176 -6.14 -2.82 8.15
CA ILE A 176 -4.77 -3.08 7.73
C ILE A 176 -4.41 -1.99 6.73
N LYS A 177 -3.51 -1.09 7.13
CA LYS A 177 -3.01 0.00 6.31
C LYS A 177 -1.52 -0.21 6.04
N TYR A 178 -1.09 0.00 4.81
CA TYR A 178 0.32 0.09 4.45
C TYR A 178 0.68 1.53 4.10
N GLU A 179 1.92 1.89 4.36
CA GLU A 179 2.52 3.12 3.88
C GLU A 179 4.01 2.93 3.60
N VAL A 180 4.53 3.71 2.66
CA VAL A 180 5.97 3.90 2.47
C VAL A 180 6.29 5.28 3.01
N LYS A 181 7.11 5.33 4.06
CA LYS A 181 7.48 6.56 4.74
C LYS A 181 8.93 6.49 5.18
N ASP A 182 9.66 7.58 4.99
CA ASP A 182 11.07 7.70 5.39
C ASP A 182 11.93 6.52 4.89
N HIS A 183 11.69 6.09 3.65
CA HIS A 183 12.35 4.93 3.01
C HIS A 183 12.10 3.59 3.73
N GLN A 184 10.95 3.42 4.39
CA GLN A 184 10.56 2.18 5.05
C GLN A 184 9.15 1.77 4.63
N LEU A 185 8.95 0.46 4.47
CA LEU A 185 7.62 -0.12 4.37
C LEU A 185 7.07 -0.36 5.77
N ILE A 186 5.89 0.19 6.03
CA ILE A 186 5.23 0.14 7.34
C ILE A 186 3.83 -0.42 7.15
N ALA A 187 3.42 -1.34 8.02
CA ALA A 187 2.03 -1.75 8.16
C ALA A 187 1.47 -1.31 9.52
N THR A 188 0.27 -0.75 9.51
CA THR A 188 -0.48 -0.34 10.70
C THR A 188 -1.77 -1.14 10.78
N ILE A 189 -1.97 -1.83 11.89
CA ILE A 189 -3.11 -2.73 12.11
C ILE A 189 -3.86 -2.30 13.36
N SER A 190 -5.12 -1.91 13.22
CA SER A 190 -5.89 -1.43 14.38
C SER A 190 -6.33 -2.59 15.28
N GLY A 191 -6.17 -2.39 16.60
CA GLY A 191 -6.73 -3.26 17.62
C GLY A 191 -8.16 -2.84 17.93
N GLN A 192 -9.12 -3.57 17.39
CA GLN A 192 -10.54 -3.27 17.46
C GLN A 192 -11.20 -4.07 18.60
N ILE A 193 -12.02 -3.41 19.42
CA ILE A 193 -12.71 -4.02 20.57
C ILE A 193 -14.24 -3.91 20.50
N SER A 194 -14.76 -3.22 19.48
CA SER A 194 -16.18 -3.17 19.13
C SER A 194 -16.30 -2.72 17.66
N PRO A 195 -17.48 -2.73 17.00
CA PRO A 195 -17.60 -2.37 15.59
C PRO A 195 -17.00 -1.01 15.18
N ALA A 196 -16.92 -0.04 16.10
CA ALA A 196 -16.32 1.27 15.86
C ALA A 196 -15.35 1.73 16.98
N GLY A 197 -14.97 0.83 17.90
CA GLY A 197 -14.10 1.16 19.03
C GLY A 197 -12.74 0.50 18.91
N PHE A 198 -11.69 1.29 19.11
CA PHE A 198 -10.30 0.88 18.94
C PHE A 198 -9.49 1.22 20.18
N VAL A 199 -8.58 0.33 20.56
CA VAL A 199 -7.66 0.55 21.69
C VAL A 199 -6.34 1.18 21.26
N GLY A 200 -6.06 1.17 19.97
CA GLY A 200 -4.81 1.61 19.38
C GLY A 200 -4.49 0.80 18.12
N GLN A 201 -3.22 0.79 17.76
CA GLN A 201 -2.73 0.13 16.57
C GLN A 201 -1.38 -0.54 16.81
N LEU A 202 -1.16 -1.66 16.12
CA LEU A 202 0.14 -2.28 15.98
C LEU A 202 0.82 -1.66 14.75
N VAL A 203 2.07 -1.21 14.92
CA VAL A 203 2.91 -0.70 13.85
C VAL A 203 4.04 -1.69 13.60
N ILE A 204 4.10 -2.20 12.39
CA ILE A 204 5.11 -3.15 11.93
C ILE A 204 6.00 -2.42 10.94
N VAL A 205 7.29 -2.31 11.25
CA VAL A 205 8.30 -1.82 10.30
C VAL A 205 8.95 -3.04 9.66
N TYR A 206 9.06 -3.03 8.34
CA TYR A 206 9.65 -4.12 7.58
C TYR A 206 11.11 -3.84 7.20
N GLU A 207 11.94 -4.87 7.28
CA GLU A 207 13.30 -4.88 6.74
C GLU A 207 13.45 -5.97 5.67
N TYR A 208 14.39 -5.77 4.75
CA TYR A 208 14.71 -6.78 3.75
C TYR A 208 15.73 -7.79 4.29
N ARG A 209 15.30 -9.03 4.52
CA ARG A 209 16.14 -10.14 5.00
C ARG A 209 15.72 -11.45 4.35
N ASP A 210 16.69 -12.34 4.11
CA ASP A 210 16.46 -13.66 3.50
C ASP A 210 15.65 -13.63 2.20
N LYS A 211 15.90 -12.59 1.41
CA LYS A 211 15.29 -12.31 0.11
C LYS A 211 13.82 -11.83 0.13
N MET A 212 13.29 -11.44 1.28
CA MET A 212 11.93 -10.93 1.42
C MET A 212 11.85 -9.82 2.48
N TYR A 213 10.73 -9.09 2.52
CA TYR A 213 10.45 -8.14 3.59
C TYR A 213 9.83 -8.86 4.78
N GLN A 214 10.50 -8.80 5.93
CA GLN A 214 10.08 -9.40 7.19
C GLN A 214 9.94 -8.31 8.25
N ALA A 215 9.22 -8.58 9.34
CA ALA A 215 9.15 -7.64 10.46
C ALA A 215 10.54 -7.41 11.08
N GLU A 216 10.97 -6.15 11.13
CA GLU A 216 12.10 -5.68 11.92
C GLU A 216 11.64 -5.38 13.36
N THR A 217 10.55 -4.61 13.47
CA THR A 217 9.95 -4.22 14.75
C THR A 217 8.43 -4.37 14.71
N ILE A 218 7.86 -4.55 15.90
CA ILE A 218 6.42 -4.52 16.14
C ILE A 218 6.19 -3.73 17.42
N GLU A 219 5.45 -2.63 17.33
CA GLU A 219 5.16 -1.77 18.46
C GLU A 219 3.66 -1.51 18.59
N PHE A 220 3.17 -1.38 19.82
CA PHE A 220 1.79 -0.96 20.07
C PHE A 220 1.74 0.53 20.38
N GLN A 221 0.85 1.24 19.68
CA GLN A 221 0.55 2.65 19.88
C GLN A 221 -0.90 2.78 20.36
N PRO A 222 -1.16 3.17 21.62
CA PRO A 222 -2.52 3.40 22.12
C PRO A 222 -3.25 4.47 21.30
N SER A 223 -4.58 4.36 21.22
CA SER A 223 -5.40 5.38 20.55
C SER A 223 -5.26 6.73 21.27
N PRO A 224 -5.09 7.86 20.56
CA PRO A 224 -5.08 9.18 21.17
C PRO A 224 -6.42 9.58 21.80
N GLU A 225 -7.51 8.91 21.43
CA GLU A 225 -8.86 9.16 21.93
C GLU A 225 -9.14 8.48 23.28
N LEU A 226 -8.10 7.90 23.92
CA LEU A 226 -8.13 7.21 25.21
C LEU A 226 -7.37 7.98 26.29
#